data_AF-A0A075IRN6-F1
#
_entry.id   AF-A0A075IRN6-F1
#
_cell.length_a   1.000
_cell.length_b   1.000
_cell.length_c   1.000
_cell.angle_alpha   90.00
_cell.angle_beta   90.00
_cell.angle_gamma   90.00
#
_symmetry.space_group_name_H-M   'P 1'
#
loop_
_entity.id
_entity.type
_entity.pdbx_description
1 polymer ?
#
loop_
_entity_poly.entity_id
_entity_poly.type
_entity_poly.pdbx_seq_one_letter_code
_entity_poly.pdbx_strand_id
1 'polypeptide(L)' 'KAKHEETVARNPGLSNNQISTLISSMWATESNEVRNAYKDLADRAKRQHAVENPGYRYK' A
#
# COMPACT_ATOMS: atom_id res chain seq x y z
N LYS A 1 1.39 -1.16 8.04
CA LYS A 1 0.79 -0.17 8.98
C LYS A 1 1.68 1.04 9.26
N ALA A 2 3.01 0.89 9.37
CA ALA A 2 3.92 1.96 9.80
C ALA A 2 3.83 3.32 9.04
N LYS A 3 3.68 3.32 7.71
CA LYS A 3 3.79 4.56 6.91
C LYS A 3 2.64 5.55 7.12
N HIS A 4 1.45 5.06 7.47
CA HIS A 4 0.29 5.93 7.73
C HIS A 4 0.41 6.59 9.11
N GLU A 5 0.74 5.82 10.15
CA GLU A 5 0.92 6.32 11.51
C GLU A 5 2.04 7.35 11.61
N GLU A 6 3.16 7.13 10.92
CA GLU A 6 4.27 8.09 10.87
C GLU A 6 3.88 9.40 10.16
N THR A 7 3.05 9.32 9.11
CA THR A 7 2.58 10.50 8.37
C THR A 7 1.54 11.29 9.16
N VAL A 8 0.66 10.61 9.91
CA VAL A 8 -0.30 11.23 10.84
C VAL A 8 0.44 11.91 11.99
N ALA A 9 1.42 11.24 12.61
CA ALA A 9 2.19 11.79 13.71
C ALA A 9 3.02 13.03 13.31
N ARG A 10 3.51 13.06 12.07
CA ARG A 10 4.25 14.21 11.51
C ARG A 10 3.38 15.35 10.99
N ASN A 11 2.08 15.13 10.82
CA ASN A 11 1.13 16.15 10.37
C ASN A 11 -0.09 16.23 11.32
N PRO A 12 0.11 16.61 12.59
CA PRO A 12 -0.98 16.78 13.54
C PRO A 12 -1.85 17.96 13.09
N GLY A 13 -2.97 17.66 12.42
CA GLY A 13 -3.91 18.65 11.89
C GLY A 13 -4.40 18.38 10.46
N LEU A 14 -3.75 17.49 9.71
CA LEU A 14 -4.27 17.05 8.42
C LEU A 14 -5.35 15.97 8.63
N SER A 15 -6.48 16.14 7.95
CA SER A 15 -7.52 15.12 7.95
C SER A 15 -7.03 13.83 7.28
N ASN A 16 -7.58 12.68 7.69
CA ASN A 16 -7.26 11.37 7.11
C ASN A 16 -7.42 11.35 5.57
N ASN A 17 -8.32 12.16 5.03
CA ASN A 17 -8.48 12.35 3.58
C ASN A 17 -7.27 13.02 2.94
N GLN A 18 -6.74 14.08 3.55
CA GLN A 18 -5.55 14.76 3.05
C GLN A 18 -4.30 13.88 3.16
N ILE A 19 -4.19 13.09 4.24
CA ILE A 19 -3.10 12.12 4.40
C ILE A 19 -3.18 11.04 3.32
N SER A 20 -4.37 10.56 2.98
CA SER A 20 -4.57 9.59 1.89
C SER A 20 -4.16 10.16 0.53
N THR A 21 -4.53 11.42 0.25
CA THR A 21 -4.10 12.12 -0.98
C THR A 21 -2.58 12.32 -1.01
N LEU A 22 -1.98 12.69 0.11
CA LEU A 22 -0.52 12.88 0.21
C LEU A 22 0.22 11.57 -0.04
N ILE A 23 -0.19 10.48 0.62
CA ILE A 23 0.42 9.15 0.40
C ILE A 23 0.28 8.71 -1.05
N SER A 24 -0.86 9.00 -1.68
CA SER A 24 -1.08 8.70 -3.10
C SER A 24 -0.15 9.50 -4.01
N SER A 25 0.10 10.78 -3.68
CA SER A 25 1.06 11.63 -4.40
C SER A 25 2.50 11.16 -4.19
N MET A 26 2.89 10.80 -2.95
CA MET A 26 4.19 10.22 -2.65
C MET A 26 4.43 8.93 -3.42
N TRP A 27 3.40 8.07 -3.52
CA TRP A 27 3.49 6.86 -4.33
C TRP A 27 3.66 7.18 -5.81
N ALA A 28 2.99 8.23 -6.31
CA ALA A 28 3.12 8.66 -7.71
C ALA A 28 4.54 9.11 -8.06
N THR A 29 5.26 9.75 -7.11
CA THR A 29 6.63 10.24 -7.29
C THR A 29 7.72 9.24 -6.90
N GLU A 30 7.35 8.12 -6.28
CA GLU A 30 8.29 7.09 -5.83
C GLU A 30 8.98 6.39 -7.02
N SER A 31 10.23 5.96 -6.78
CA SER A 31 11.08 5.32 -7.77
C SER A 31 10.54 3.97 -8.28
N ASN A 32 10.88 3.63 -9.53
CA ASN A 32 10.45 2.38 -10.17
C ASN A 32 10.93 1.14 -9.40
N GLU A 33 12.10 1.19 -8.77
CA GLU A 33 12.65 0.10 -7.96
C GLU A 33 11.76 -0.21 -6.75
N VAL A 34 11.34 0.83 -6.02
CA VAL A 34 10.42 0.68 -4.89
C VAL A 34 9.07 0.17 -5.37
N ARG A 35 8.56 0.72 -6.47
CA ARG A 35 7.29 0.25 -7.07
C ARG A 35 7.33 -1.21 -7.47
N ASN A 36 8.43 -1.66 -8.08
CA ASN A 36 8.63 -3.05 -8.46
C ASN A 36 8.74 -3.95 -7.23
N ALA A 37 9.45 -3.53 -6.18
CA ALA A 37 9.53 -4.30 -4.93
C ALA A 37 8.14 -4.51 -4.30
N TYR A 38 7.31 -3.47 -4.23
CA TYR A 38 5.94 -3.59 -3.72
C TYR A 38 5.03 -4.41 -4.65
N LYS A 39 5.23 -4.34 -5.97
CA LYS A 39 4.54 -5.19 -6.94
C LYS A 39 4.87 -6.65 -6.72
N ASP A 40 6.15 -6.98 -6.53
CA ASP A 40 6.59 -8.34 -6.23
C ASP A 40 6.02 -8.86 -4.91
N LEU A 41 5.96 -8.01 -3.88
CA LEU A 41 5.27 -8.34 -2.63
C LEU A 41 3.78 -8.62 -2.84
N ALA A 42 3.10 -7.79 -3.63
CA ALA A 42 1.68 -7.97 -3.94
C ALA A 42 1.44 -9.29 -4.70
N ASP A 43 2.29 -9.61 -5.67
CA ASP A 43 2.20 -10.86 -6.45
C ASP A 43 2.47 -12.09 -5.57
N ARG A 44 3.42 -12.01 -4.64
CA ARG A 44 3.65 -13.07 -3.63
C ARG A 44 2.44 -13.24 -2.72
N ALA A 45 1.88 -12.15 -2.21
CA ALA A 45 0.69 -12.20 -1.37
C ALA A 45 -0.52 -12.79 -2.12
N LYS A 46 -0.70 -12.42 -3.40
CA LYS A 46 -1.75 -12.98 -4.26
C LYS A 46 -1.57 -14.48 -4.47
N ARG A 47 -0.34 -14.93 -4.74
CA ARG A 47 -0.03 -16.36 -4.89
C ARG A 47 -0.26 -17.12 -3.58
N GLN A 48 0.21 -16.57 -2.46
CA GLN A 48 0.00 -17.17 -1.15
C GLN A 48 -1.50 -17.30 -0.85
N HIS A 49 -2.27 -16.24 -1.07
CA HIS A 49 -3.71 -16.25 -0.86
C HIS A 49 -4.43 -17.27 -1.76
N ALA A 50 -4.01 -17.41 -3.02
CA ALA A 50 -4.57 -18.39 -3.95
C ALA A 50 -4.27 -19.85 -3.55
N VAL A 51 -3.11 -20.10 -2.95
CA VAL A 51 -2.73 -21.42 -2.41
C VAL A 51 -3.49 -21.72 -1.12
N GLU A 52 -3.62 -20.74 -0.22
CA GLU A 52 -4.32 -20.87 1.05
C GLU A 52 -5.85 -20.90 0.90
N ASN A 53 -6.38 -20.30 -0.16
CA ASN A 53 -7.83 -20.23 -0.43
C ASN A 53 -8.13 -20.89 -1.79
N PRO A 54 -7.95 -22.22 -1.91
CA PRO A 54 -8.28 -22.93 -3.12
C PRO A 54 -9.79 -22.81 -3.36
N GLY A 55 -10.19 -22.14 -4.46
CA GLY A 55 -11.58 -21.84 -4.79
C GLY A 55 -11.99 -20.37 -4.61
N TYR A 56 -11.07 -19.49 -4.19
CA TYR A 56 -11.33 -18.04 -4.15
C TYR A 56 -11.58 -17.48 -5.56
N ARG A 57 -12.86 -17.19 -5.86
CA ARG A 57 -13.30 -16.47 -7.06
C ARG A 57 -13.79 -15.09 -6.61
N TYR A 58 -13.08 -14.05 -7.05
CA TYR A 58 -13.56 -12.69 -6.95
C TYR A 58 -14.87 -12.60 -7.76
N LYS A 59 -15.95 -12.15 -7.10
CA LYS A 59 -17.30 -12.09 -7.66
C LYS A 59 -17.66 -10.64 -7.98
#